data_AF-A0A0A9AXI2-F1
#
_entry.id   AF-A0A0A9AXI2-F1
#
_cell.length_a   1.000
_cell.length_b   1.000
_cell.length_c   1.000
_cell.angle_alpha   90.00
_cell.angle_beta   90.00
_cell.angle_gamma   90.00
#
_symmetry.space_group_name_H-M   'P 1'
#
loop_
_entity.id
_entity.type
_entity.pdbx_description
1 polymer ?
#
loop_
_entity_poly.entity_id
_entity_poly.type
_entity_poly.pdbx_seq_one_letter_code
_entity_poly.pdbx_strand_id
1 'polypeptide(L)' 'MLKDTEGSGEEFMNEVASISRTSYVNVVTLSGFCLEGSKRALIYEYMPNGSLFPREIHFWQQLC' A
#
# COMPACT_ATOMS: atom_id res chain seq x y z
N MET A 1 -6.11 5.56 -3.86
CA MET A 1 -4.64 5.64 -3.76
C MET A 1 -4.35 6.52 -2.57
N LEU A 2 -3.46 6.09 -1.67
CA LEU A 2 -2.97 6.97 -0.61
C LEU A 2 -2.48 8.24 -1.30
N LYS A 3 -3.14 9.36 -1.01
CA LYS A 3 -2.66 10.63 -1.54
C LYS A 3 -1.42 10.96 -0.74
N ASP A 4 -0.39 11.50 -1.40
CA ASP A 4 0.71 12.16 -0.70
C ASP A 4 0.13 13.41 -0.03
N THR A 5 -0.55 13.22 1.09
CA THR A 5 -1.08 14.30 1.88
C THR A 5 0.04 14.75 2.80
N GLU A 6 0.45 16.01 2.63
CA GLU A 6 1.09 16.80 3.69
C GLU A 6 0.13 17.04 4.88
N GLY A 7 -0.99 16.32 4.94
CA GLY A 7 -1.92 16.30 6.04
C GLY A 7 -1.38 15.52 7.23
N SER A 8 -1.90 15.88 8.40
CA SER A 8 -1.54 15.31 9.70
C SER A 8 -1.64 13.77 9.69
N GLY A 9 -1.01 13.11 10.67
CA GLY A 9 -1.10 11.65 10.82
C GLY A 9 -2.54 11.12 10.92
N GLU A 10 -3.51 11.98 11.21
CA GLU A 10 -4.94 11.65 11.25
C GLU A 10 -5.52 11.29 9.87
N GLU A 11 -5.17 12.03 8.81
CA GLU A 11 -5.65 11.72 7.46
C GLU A 11 -5.12 10.37 6.98
N PHE A 12 -3.85 10.10 7.27
CA PHE A 12 -3.24 8.79 6.99
C PHE A 12 -3.99 7.67 7.73
N MET A 13 -4.29 7.86 9.01
CA MET A 13 -5.05 6.89 9.80
C MET A 13 -6.47 6.67 9.25
N ASN A 14 -7.14 7.72 8.78
CA ASN A 14 -8.48 7.62 8.20
C ASN A 14 -8.47 6.81 6.89
N GLU A 15 -7.48 7.02 6.03
CA GLU A 15 -7.32 6.24 4.80
C GLU A 15 -6.96 4.78 5.09
N VAL A 16 -6.02 4.53 6.01
CA VAL A 16 -5.66 3.19 6.47
C VAL A 16 -6.88 2.48 7.04
N ALA A 17 -7.67 3.12 7.91
CA ALA A 17 -8.88 2.55 8.47
C ALA A 17 -9.94 2.22 7.40
N SER A 18 -9.98 2.98 6.29
CA SER A 18 -10.83 2.67 5.15
C SER A 18 -10.36 1.42 4.41
N ILE A 19 -9.05 1.31 4.15
CA ILE A 19 -8.43 0.17 3.46
C ILE A 19 -8.54 -1.11 4.31
N SER A 20 -8.27 -1.04 5.61
CA SER A 20 -8.33 -2.17 6.55
C SER A 20 -9.70 -2.84 6.61
N ARG A 21 -10.77 -2.12 6.26
CA ARG A 21 -12.13 -2.67 6.23
C ARG A 21 -12.45 -3.45 4.96
N THR A 22 -11.57 -3.40 3.96
CA THR A 22 -11.77 -4.07 2.67
C THR A 22 -11.00 -5.39 2.67
N SER A 23 -11.69 -6.49 2.99
CA SER A 23 -11.16 -7.86 2.94
C SER A 23 -12.09 -8.71 2.06
N TYR A 24 -11.70 -8.93 0.81
CA TYR A 24 -12.44 -9.71 -0.18
C TYR A 24 -11.50 -10.68 -0.90
N VAL A 25 -12.03 -11.82 -1.38
CA VAL A 25 -11.23 -12.91 -2.00
C VAL A 25 -10.34 -12.48 -3.18
N ASN A 26 -10.67 -11.36 -3.84
CA ASN A 26 -9.92 -10.83 -4.99
C ASN A 26 -9.15 -9.53 -4.69
N VAL A 27 -9.04 -9.15 -3.41
CA VAL A 27 -8.36 -7.93 -2.95
C VAL A 27 -7.34 -8.33 -1.89
N VAL A 28 -6.09 -7.90 -2.06
CA VAL A 28 -5.05 -8.18 -1.08
C VAL A 28 -5.39 -7.56 0.27
N THR A 29 -5.31 -8.37 1.33
CA THR A 29 -5.56 -7.92 2.70
C THR A 29 -4.41 -7.06 3.18
N LEU A 30 -4.74 -5.90 3.76
CA LEU A 30 -3.76 -5.11 4.51
C LEU A 30 -3.47 -5.82 5.84
N SER A 31 -2.24 -6.29 6.00
CA SER A 31 -1.78 -6.95 7.23
C SER A 31 -1.40 -5.93 8.31
N GLY A 32 -1.00 -4.72 7.94
CA GLY A 32 -0.60 -3.69 8.89
C GLY A 32 -0.08 -2.41 8.23
N PHE A 33 0.38 -1.48 9.05
CA PHE A 33 0.98 -0.23 8.60
C PHE A 33 2.06 0.23 9.59
N CYS A 34 2.92 1.13 9.13
CA CYS A 34 3.89 1.84 9.96
C CYS A 34 3.71 3.34 9.77
N LEU A 35 3.70 4.08 10.88
CA LEU A 35 3.67 5.53 10.92
C LEU A 35 4.75 6.02 11.88
N GLU A 36 5.84 6.56 11.34
CA GLU A 36 6.95 7.09 12.11
C GLU A 36 7.34 8.49 11.59
N GLY A 37 6.83 9.53 12.24
CA GLY A 37 7.03 10.92 11.80
C GLY A 37 6.48 11.13 10.39
N SER A 38 7.36 11.46 9.43
CA SER A 38 7.02 11.58 8.00
C SER A 38 7.08 10.26 7.24
N LYS A 39 7.63 9.19 7.83
CA LYS A 39 7.71 7.88 7.18
C LYS A 39 6.39 7.13 7.35
N ARG A 40 5.87 6.65 6.22
CA ARG A 40 4.60 5.93 6.14
C ARG A 40 4.82 4.66 5.32
N ALA A 41 4.36 3.52 5.81
CA ALA A 41 4.43 2.25 5.07
C ALA A 41 3.17 1.42 5.26
N LEU A 42 2.79 0.68 4.23
CA LEU A 42 1.71 -0.31 4.27
C LEU A 42 2.29 -1.71 4.13
N ILE A 43 1.76 -2.65 4.91
CA ILE A 43 2.19 -4.04 4.92
C ILE A 43 1.02 -4.88 4.39
N TYR A 44 1.24 -5.54 3.26
CA TYR A 44 0.27 -6.42 2.61
C TYR A 44 0.69 -7.88 2.73
N GLU A 45 -0.29 -8.79 2.63
CA GLU A 45 0.00 -10.20 2.43
C GLU A 45 0.72 -10.42 1.10
N TYR A 46 1.70 -11.32 1.11
CA TYR A 46 2.49 -11.62 -0.08
C TYR A 46 1.63 -12.31 -1.15
N MET A 47 1.64 -11.76 -2.36
CA MET A 47 0.93 -12.30 -3.51
C MET A 47 1.91 -13.04 -4.44
N PRO A 48 1.97 -14.39 -4.41
CA PRO A 48 2.99 -15.15 -5.14
C PRO A 48 2.88 -15.03 -6.66
N ASN A 49 1.67 -14.74 -7.18
CA ASN A 49 1.42 -14.59 -8.62
C ASN A 49 1.70 -13.17 -9.15
N GLY A 50 2.17 -12.26 -8.28
CA GLY A 50 2.55 -10.91 -8.67
C GLY A 50 1.41 -10.07 -9.24
N SER A 51 1.75 -9.02 -9.98
CA SER A 51 0.79 -8.06 -10.54
C SER A 51 0.08 -8.59 -11.78
N LEU A 52 -1.23 -8.33 -11.88
CA LEU A 52 -2.05 -8.73 -13.03
C LEU A 52 -1.66 -8.06 -14.36
N PHE A 53 -1.01 -6.88 -14.32
CA PHE A 53 -0.51 -6.19 -15.50
C PHE A 53 1.03 -6.18 -15.55
N PRO A 54 1.66 -6.98 -16.42
CA PRO A 54 3.06 -6.81 -16.76
C PRO A 54 3.19 -5.70 -17.82
N ARG A 55 3.07 -4.44 -17.41
CA ARG A 55 3.64 -3.31 -18.18
C ARG A 55 4.30 -2.36 -17.18
N GLU A 56 5.61 -2.20 -17.34
CA GLU A 56 6.50 -1.23 -16.66
C GLU A 56 7.04 -1.53 -15.24
N ILE A 57 6.89 -2.72 -14.67
CA ILE A 57 7.70 -3.08 -13.48
C ILE A 57 9.13 -3.52 -13.86
N HIS A 58 9.34 -4.00 -15.11
CA HIS A 58 10.68 -4.38 -15.58
C HIS A 58 11.66 -3.22 -15.77
N PHE A 59 11.18 -1.97 -15.87
CA PHE A 59 12.09 -0.82 -16.03
C PHE A 59 12.77 -0.39 -14.72
N TRP A 60 12.16 -0.68 -13.57
CA TRP A 60 12.69 -0.30 -12.25
C TRP A 60 13.64 -1.33 -11.63
N GLN A 61 13.66 -2.58 -12.12
CA GLN A 61 14.67 -3.56 -11.69
C GLN A 61 16.02 -3.39 -12.41
N GLN A 62 16.05 -2.64 -13.52
CA GLN A 62 17.27 -2.44 -14.33
C GLN A 62 17.97 -1.10 -14.06
N LEU A 63 17.46 -0.33 -13.10
CA LEU A 63 18.02 0.95 -12.63
C LEU A 63 18.43 0.93 -11.14
N CYS A 64 18.48 -0.27 -10.53
CA CYS A 64 19.36 -0.54 -9.40
C CYS A 64 20.62 -1.27 -9.91
#